data_AF-A0A558D8I9-F1
#
_entry.id   AF-A0A558D8I9-F1
#
_cell.length_a   1.000
_cell.length_b   1.000
_cell.length_c   1.000
_cell.angle_alpha   90.00
_cell.angle_beta   90.00
_cell.angle_gamma   90.00
#
_symmetry.space_group_name_H-M   'P 1'
#
loop_
_entity.id
_entity.type
_entity.pdbx_description
1 polymer ?
#
loop_
_entity_poly.entity_id
_entity_poly.type
_entity_poly.pdbx_seq_one_letter_code
_entity_poly.pdbx_strand_id
1 'polypeptide(L)' 'MDINMPGMSGYEAAQVIRQMKGNDYRHIIAMTSEVNTPSLDGVYAQVIDDCILKPFQESQLVCMVEMWAGRLTVIHE' A
#
# COMPACT_ATOMS: atom_id res chain seq x y z
N MET A 1 0.82 -2.05 4.91
CA MET A 1 0.11 -1.31 5.96
C MET A 1 -1.25 -1.94 6.16
N ASP A 2 -1.60 -2.45 7.34
CA ASP A 2 -2.97 -2.94 7.58
C ASP A 2 -3.91 -1.75 7.74
N ILE A 3 -5.01 -1.71 6.99
CA ILE A 3 -6.02 -0.65 7.10
C ILE A 3 -6.79 -0.77 8.42
N ASN A 4 -7.10 -1.99 8.84
CA ASN A 4 -7.95 -2.27 9.99
C ASN A 4 -7.09 -2.49 11.25
N MET A 5 -6.58 -1.39 11.82
CA MET A 5 -5.81 -1.39 13.06
C MET A 5 -6.60 -0.79 14.23
N PRO A 6 -6.43 -1.28 15.47
CA PRO A 6 -7.03 -0.67 16.64
C PRO A 6 -6.36 0.67 16.99
N GLY A 7 -7.16 1.65 17.42
CA GLY A 7 -6.69 2.96 17.87
C GLY A 7 -6.44 3.97 16.74
N MET A 8 -5.58 3.62 15.78
CA MET A 8 -5.29 4.44 14.59
C MET A 8 -5.40 3.56 13.34
N SER A 9 -6.13 4.02 12.33
CA SER A 9 -6.26 3.30 11.07
C SER A 9 -4.95 3.30 10.27
N GLY A 10 -4.79 2.30 9.39
CA GLY A 10 -3.65 2.28 8.45
C GLY A 10 -3.63 3.47 7.51
N TYR A 11 -4.80 4.04 7.22
CA TYR A 11 -4.94 5.25 6.42
C TYR A 11 -4.36 6.47 7.13
N GLU A 12 -4.75 6.70 8.40
CA GLU A 12 -4.18 7.80 9.20
C GLU A 12 -2.67 7.65 9.37
N ALA A 13 -2.20 6.42 9.61
CA ALA A 13 -0.77 6.12 9.68
C ALA A 13 -0.05 6.46 8.36
N ALA A 14 -0.65 6.12 7.21
CA ALA A 14 -0.11 6.47 5.89
C ALA A 14 -0.03 7.99 5.70
N GLN A 15 -1.05 8.75 6.12
CA GLN A 15 -1.00 10.22 6.08
C GLN A 15 0.16 10.79 6.90
N VAL A 16 0.37 10.28 8.12
CA VAL A 16 1.50 10.70 8.97
C VAL A 16 2.83 10.37 8.30
N ILE A 17 2.96 9.18 7.71
CA ILE A 17 4.16 8.78 6.96
C ILE A 17 4.45 9.77 5.82
N ARG A 18 3.44 10.16 5.03
CA ARG A 18 3.61 11.12 3.92
C ARG A 18 4.06 12.51 4.38
N GLN A 19 3.76 12.89 5.62
CA GLN A 19 4.18 14.17 6.20
C GLN A 19 5.60 14.16 6.80
N MET A 20 6.20 12.98 7.02
CA MET A 20 7.54 12.94 7.61
C MET A 20 8.59 13.47 6.62
N LYS A 21 9.50 14.31 7.13
CA LYS A 21 10.59 14.89 6.35
C LYS A 21 11.65 13.84 6.03
N GLY A 22 12.14 13.85 4.79
CA GLY A 22 13.17 12.94 4.28
C GLY A 22 13.18 13.00 2.76
N ASN A 23 14.30 12.64 2.13
CA ASN A 23 14.43 12.70 0.66
C ASN A 23 13.98 11.40 -0.04
N ASP A 24 13.67 10.37 0.74
CA ASP A 24 13.32 9.05 0.21
C ASP A 24 11.80 8.87 0.22
N TYR A 25 11.24 8.68 -0.97
CA TYR A 25 9.85 8.28 -1.13
C TYR A 25 9.67 6.87 -0.57
N ARG A 26 8.77 6.71 0.40
CA ARG A 26 8.45 5.40 1.00
C ARG A 26 7.21 4.83 0.33
N HIS A 27 7.32 3.69 -0.34
CA HIS A 27 6.17 3.00 -0.90
C HIS A 27 5.28 2.42 0.21
N ILE A 28 3.97 2.67 0.13
CA ILE A 28 2.97 2.22 1.09
C ILE A 28 1.97 1.33 0.36
N ILE A 29 2.06 0.02 0.61
CA ILE A 29 1.10 -0.97 0.12
C ILE A 29 0.06 -1.23 1.22
N ALA A 30 -1.21 -0.98 0.95
CA ALA A 30 -2.31 -1.26 1.87
C ALA A 30 -2.69 -2.73 1.89
N MET A 31 -3.00 -3.27 3.06
CA MET A 31 -3.55 -4.62 3.25
C MET A 31 -4.98 -4.45 3.78
N THR A 32 -5.97 -4.87 3.01
CA THR A 32 -7.40 -4.66 3.32
C THR A 32 -8.19 -5.95 3.19
N SER A 33 -9.25 -6.11 3.99
CA SER A 33 -10.17 -7.26 3.89
C SER A 33 -11.39 -6.96 2.99
N GLU A 34 -11.51 -5.74 2.49
CA GLU A 34 -12.69 -5.28 1.75
C GLU A 34 -12.40 -5.19 0.25
N VAL A 35 -13.03 -6.07 -0.54
CA VAL A 35 -12.92 -6.15 -2.00
C VAL A 35 -13.53 -4.92 -2.69
N ASN A 36 -14.50 -4.27 -2.03
CA ASN A 36 -15.14 -3.04 -2.49
C ASN A 36 -14.35 -1.77 -2.15
N THR A 37 -13.06 -1.88 -1.84
CA THR A 37 -12.11 -0.75 -1.89
C THR A 37 -11.60 -0.68 -3.32
N PRO A 38 -12.40 -0.18 -4.28
CA PRO A 38 -12.18 -0.43 -5.69
C PRO A 38 -11.05 0.52 -6.10
N SER A 39 -9.79 0.12 -5.94
CA SER A 39 -8.63 0.98 -6.22
C SER A 39 -8.81 2.41 -5.69
N LEU A 40 -8.74 2.61 -4.38
CA LEU A 40 -8.48 3.94 -3.81
C LEU A 40 -9.51 5.02 -4.23
N ASP A 41 -10.64 5.18 -3.53
CA ASP A 41 -11.37 6.47 -3.57
C ASP A 41 -10.35 7.60 -3.45
N GLY A 42 -10.44 8.66 -4.28
CA GLY A 42 -9.31 9.54 -4.62
C GLY A 42 -8.52 10.19 -3.48
N VAL A 43 -9.01 10.09 -2.25
CA VAL A 43 -8.33 10.42 -1.01
C VAL A 43 -7.24 9.39 -0.63
N TYR A 44 -7.52 8.09 -0.77
CA TYR A 44 -6.56 7.01 -0.53
C TYR A 44 -5.41 7.03 -1.54
N ALA A 45 -5.70 7.34 -2.80
CA ALA A 45 -4.70 7.33 -3.89
C ALA A 45 -3.59 8.37 -3.70
N GLN A 46 -3.85 9.39 -2.89
CA GLN A 46 -2.85 10.42 -2.58
C GLN A 46 -1.80 9.94 -1.58
N VAL A 47 -2.10 8.88 -0.82
CA VAL A 47 -1.25 8.43 0.29
C VAL A 47 -0.84 6.97 0.20
N ILE A 48 -1.56 6.13 -0.55
CA ILE A 48 -1.29 4.70 -0.74
C ILE A 48 -0.93 4.45 -2.19
N ASP A 49 0.18 3.74 -2.41
CA ASP A 49 0.70 3.42 -3.74
C ASP A 49 -0.03 2.23 -4.38
N ASP A 50 -0.39 1.25 -3.56
CA ASP A 50 -0.97 -0.01 -4.03
C ASP A 50 -1.74 -0.72 -2.91
N CYS A 51 -2.52 -1.74 -3.24
CA CYS A 51 -3.25 -2.52 -2.24
C CYS A 51 -3.22 -4.04 -2.51
N ILE A 52 -3.29 -4.81 -1.43
CA ILE A 52 -3.41 -6.26 -1.43
C ILE A 52 -4.60 -6.70 -0.58
N LEU A 53 -5.42 -7.59 -1.12
CA LEU A 53 -6.62 -8.09 -0.46
C LEU A 53 -6.30 -9.26 0.46
N LYS A 54 -6.84 -9.23 1.67
CA LYS A 54 -6.80 -10.31 2.65
C LYS A 54 -7.97 -11.27 2.42
N PRO A 55 -7.75 -12.61 2.52
CA PRO A 55 -6.44 -13.25 2.67
C PRO A 55 -5.65 -13.24 1.35
N PHE A 56 -4.34 -13.01 1.44
CA PHE A 56 -3.40 -13.12 0.32
C PHE A 56 -2.39 -14.23 0.55
N GLN A 57 -1.78 -14.69 -0.52
CA GLN A 57 -0.66 -15.64 -0.48
C GLN A 57 0.66 -14.89 -0.27
N GLU A 58 1.62 -15.54 0.38
CA GLU A 58 2.97 -14.99 0.58
C GLU A 58 3.64 -14.62 -0.75
N SER A 59 3.47 -15.43 -1.80
CA SER A 59 3.98 -15.16 -3.14
C SER A 59 3.46 -13.85 -3.73
N GLN A 60 2.19 -13.50 -3.47
CA GLN A 60 1.59 -12.24 -3.93
C GLN A 60 2.25 -11.05 -3.23
N LEU A 61 2.43 -11.14 -1.91
CA LEU A 61 3.09 -10.10 -1.13
C LEU A 61 4.56 -9.91 -1.56
N VAL A 62 5.31 -11.00 -1.71
CA VAL A 62 6.70 -10.97 -2.16
C VAL A 62 6.81 -10.33 -3.54
N CYS A 63 5.95 -10.72 -4.48
CA CYS A 63 5.92 -10.12 -5.82
C CYS A 63 5.70 -8.60 -5.76
N MET A 64 4.71 -8.13 -5.01
CA MET A 64 4.45 -6.69 -4.86
C MET A 64 5.62 -5.94 -4.23
N VAL A 65 6.22 -6.50 -3.18
CA VAL A 65 7.39 -5.89 -2.53
C VAL A 65 8.57 -5.82 -3.50
N GLU A 66 8.82 -6.88 -4.28
CA GLU A 66 9.89 -6.88 -5.28
C GLU A 66 9.64 -5.88 -6.43
N MET A 67 8.38 -5.70 -6.86
CA MET A 67 8.01 -4.65 -7.83
C MET A 67 8.31 -3.25 -7.29
N TRP A 68 7.79 -2.92 -6.11
CA TRP A 68 7.96 -1.59 -5.51
C TRP A 68 9.37 -1.32 -4.97
N ALA A 69 10.15 -2.36 -4.66
CA ALA A 69 11.57 -2.24 -4.35
C ALA A 69 12.46 -2.03 -5.60
N GLY A 70 11.86 -1.97 -6.80
CA GLY A 70 12.60 -1.83 -8.06
C GLY A 70 13.39 -3.08 -8.44
N ARG A 71 13.09 -4.24 -7.83
CA ARG A 71 13.75 -5.53 -8.11
C ARG A 71 13.08 -6.30 -9.26
N LEU A 72 11.84 -5.92 -9.61
CA LEU A 72 11.13 -6.41 -10.77
C LEU A 72 10.76 -5.22 -11.65
N THR A 73 11.16 -5.26 -12.93
CA THR A 73 10.70 -4.29 -13.92
C THR A 73 9.43 -4.86 -14.57
N VAL A 74 8.28 -4.25 -14.29
CA VAL A 74 7.06 -4.57 -15.04
C VAL A 74 7.20 -3.89 -16.40
N ILE A 75 7.58 -4.67 -17.41
CA ILE A 75 7.41 -4.29 -18.82
C ILE A 75 5.91 -4.15 -19.07
N HIS A 76 5.41 -2.91 -19.05
CA HIS A 76 4.11 -2.61 -19.64
C HIS A 76 4.28 -2.77 -21.16
N GLU A 77 3.60 -3.76 -21.74
CA GLU A 77 3.33 -3.83 -23.19
C GLU A 77 2.28 -2.78 -23.59
#